data_AF-A0AAW9W8S7-F1
#
_entry.id   AF-A0AAW9W8S7-F1
#
_cell.length_a   1.000
_cell.length_b   1.000
_cell.length_c   1.000
_cell.angle_alpha   90.00
_cell.angle_beta   90.00
_cell.angle_gamma   90.00
#
_symmetry.space_group_name_H-M   'P 1'
#
loop_
_entity.id
_entity.type
_entity.pdbx_description
1 polymer ?
#
loop_
_entity_poly.entity_id
_entity_poly.type
_entity_poly.pdbx_seq_one_letter_code
_entity_poly.pdbx_strand_id
1 'polypeptide(L)'
;GAYDRYRSKVHPKGDNLNKFVEDNVREAAKRFRDHYDYWYKILEPENREKLYRSLLVYDAFKFGRDNTEDKVTYQADFETDHPAIKYFFGPAGNNVVHNGHGAYATGDAFYY
;
A
#
# COMPACT_ATOMS: atom_id res chain seq x y z
N GLY A 1 1.72 -2.85 -2.23
CA GLY A 1 0.26 -2.97 -2.20
C GLY A 1 -0.25 -4.07 -3.10
N ALA A 2 -1.57 -4.22 -3.23
CA ALA A 2 -2.21 -5.18 -4.14
C ALA A 2 -3.42 -4.56 -4.85
N TYR A 3 -3.63 -4.91 -6.13
CA TYR A 3 -4.75 -4.40 -6.93
C TYR A 3 -6.11 -4.65 -6.26
N ASP A 4 -6.32 -5.84 -5.70
CA ASP A 4 -7.59 -6.20 -5.06
C ASP A 4 -7.91 -5.34 -3.82
N ARG A 5 -6.95 -4.58 -3.26
CA ARG A 5 -7.23 -3.56 -2.22
C ARG A 5 -8.23 -2.49 -2.71
N TYR A 6 -8.18 -2.20 -4.00
CA TYR A 6 -8.95 -1.14 -4.66
C TYR A 6 -10.09 -1.69 -5.53
N ARG A 7 -10.27 -3.01 -5.56
CA ARG A 7 -11.34 -3.67 -6.30
C ARG A 7 -12.69 -3.33 -5.68
N SER A 8 -13.64 -2.93 -6.51
CA SER A 8 -14.99 -2.56 -6.08
C SER A 8 -16.01 -2.77 -7.19
N LYS A 9 -17.26 -2.40 -6.94
CA LYS A 9 -18.32 -2.32 -7.95
C LYS A 9 -18.02 -1.28 -9.03
N VAL A 10 -17.35 -0.19 -8.66
CA VAL A 10 -16.93 0.87 -9.59
C VAL A 10 -15.69 0.44 -10.38
N HIS A 11 -14.77 -0.28 -9.72
CA HIS A 11 -13.53 -0.78 -10.29
C HIS A 11 -13.45 -2.31 -10.19
N PRO A 12 -14.26 -3.04 -10.99
CA PRO A 12 -14.27 -4.50 -10.96
C PRO A 12 -12.96 -5.05 -11.53
N LYS A 13 -12.67 -6.31 -11.22
CA LYS A 13 -11.47 -7.00 -11.71
C LYS A 13 -11.39 -6.94 -13.24
N GLY A 14 -10.27 -6.45 -13.73
CA GLY A 14 -9.99 -6.28 -15.16
C GLY A 14 -9.21 -5.01 -15.42
N ASP A 15 -9.16 -4.60 -16.70
CA ASP A 15 -8.34 -3.48 -17.15
C ASP A 15 -8.71 -2.14 -16.49
N ASN A 16 -9.99 -1.95 -16.14
CA ASN A 16 -10.44 -0.76 -15.44
C ASN A 16 -9.78 -0.62 -14.06
N LEU A 17 -9.79 -1.70 -13.26
CA LEU A 17 -9.11 -1.74 -11.97
C LEU A 17 -7.60 -1.54 -12.15
N ASN A 18 -6.99 -2.22 -13.11
CA ASN A 18 -5.55 -2.13 -13.33
C ASN A 18 -5.12 -0.69 -13.65
N LYS A 19 -5.81 -0.05 -14.59
CA LYS A 19 -5.58 1.34 -14.97
C LYS A 19 -5.81 2.28 -13.80
N PHE A 20 -6.90 2.10 -13.05
CA PHE A 20 -7.21 2.93 -11.89
C PHE A 20 -6.09 2.86 -10.84
N VAL A 21 -5.62 1.67 -10.51
CA VAL A 21 -4.52 1.49 -9.54
C VAL A 21 -3.22 2.07 -10.07
N GLU A 22 -2.86 1.82 -11.33
CA GLU A 22 -1.63 2.34 -11.93
C GLU A 22 -1.59 3.87 -11.97
N ASP A 23 -2.67 4.50 -12.41
CA ASP A 23 -2.77 5.96 -12.47
C ASP A 23 -2.66 6.56 -11.06
N ASN A 24 -3.33 5.96 -10.06
CA ASN A 24 -3.21 6.40 -8.67
C ASN A 24 -1.80 6.19 -8.08
N VAL A 25 -1.15 5.06 -8.36
CA VAL A 25 0.21 4.78 -7.89
C VAL A 25 1.20 5.77 -8.50
N ARG A 26 1.04 6.13 -9.77
CA ARG A 26 1.87 7.17 -10.42
C ARG A 26 1.70 8.52 -9.76
N GLU A 27 0.46 8.93 -9.47
CA GLU A 27 0.19 10.19 -8.77
C GLU A 27 0.69 10.17 -7.31
N ALA A 28 0.54 9.05 -6.60
CA ALA A 28 1.10 8.88 -5.27
C ALA A 28 2.63 8.98 -5.29
N ALA A 29 3.30 8.31 -6.24
CA ALA A 29 4.75 8.37 -6.39
C ALA A 29 5.25 9.80 -6.64
N LYS A 30 4.54 10.60 -7.47
CA LYS A 30 4.83 12.03 -7.65
C LYS A 30 4.73 12.79 -6.33
N ARG A 31 3.66 12.59 -5.56
CA ARG A 31 3.47 13.26 -4.26
C ARG A 31 4.57 12.90 -3.25
N PHE A 32 4.96 11.64 -3.16
CA PHE A 32 6.06 11.21 -2.29
C PHE A 32 7.40 11.81 -2.75
N ARG A 33 7.68 11.80 -4.05
CA ARG A 33 8.87 12.45 -4.60
C ARG A 33 8.91 13.93 -4.24
N ASP A 34 7.82 14.66 -4.49
CA ASP A 34 7.75 16.11 -4.26
C ASP A 34 7.84 16.44 -2.76
N HIS A 35 7.28 15.60 -1.89
CA HIS A 35 7.45 15.70 -0.45
C HIS A 35 8.93 15.61 -0.04
N TYR A 36 9.66 14.61 -0.54
CA TYR A 36 11.08 14.45 -0.21
C TYR A 36 11.98 15.47 -0.90
N ASP A 37 11.62 15.96 -2.10
CA ASP A 37 12.32 17.07 -2.76
C ASP A 37 12.25 18.36 -1.92
N TYR A 38 11.07 18.66 -1.36
CA TYR A 38 10.92 19.77 -0.42
C TYR A 38 11.84 19.60 0.79
N TRP A 39 11.83 18.45 1.46
CA TRP A 39 12.69 18.19 2.62
C TRP A 39 14.18 18.27 2.29
N TYR A 40 14.58 17.71 1.15
CA TYR A 40 15.96 17.76 0.70
C TYR A 40 16.47 19.20 0.55
N LYS A 41 15.64 20.10 0.02
CA LYS A 41 16.00 21.52 -0.18
C LYS A 41 16.18 22.31 1.11
N ILE A 42 15.45 21.97 2.17
CA ILE A 42 15.46 22.73 3.43
C ILE A 42 16.43 22.17 4.48
N LEU A 43 16.85 20.91 4.36
CA LEU A 43 17.78 20.30 5.30
C LEU A 43 19.23 20.73 5.01
N GLU A 44 20.04 20.77 6.07
CA GLU A 44 21.49 20.91 5.99
C GLU A 44 22.14 19.67 5.32
N PRO A 45 23.30 19.82 4.64
CA PRO A 45 23.94 18.73 3.90
C PRO A 45 24.10 17.42 4.67
N GLU A 46 24.52 17.48 5.93
CA GLU A 46 24.77 16.30 6.77
C GLU A 46 23.48 15.51 7.08
N ASN A 47 22.32 16.17 7.02
CA ASN A 47 21.02 15.54 7.25
C ASN A 47 20.35 15.08 5.95
N ARG A 48 20.72 15.62 4.79
CA ARG A 48 20.19 15.17 3.49
C ARG A 48 20.52 13.72 3.20
N GLU A 49 21.72 13.29 3.56
CA GLU A 49 22.17 11.90 3.37
C GLU A 49 21.30 10.87 4.09
N LYS A 50 20.58 11.28 5.15
CA LYS A 50 19.67 10.39 5.90
C LYS A 50 18.36 10.12 5.17
N LEU A 51 17.99 10.94 4.17
CA LEU A 51 16.75 10.78 3.40
C LEU A 51 16.76 9.54 2.47
N TYR A 52 17.93 8.98 2.18
CA TYR A 52 18.06 7.83 1.28
C TYR A 52 17.75 6.48 1.93
N ARG A 53 17.37 6.46 3.22
CA ARG A 53 16.92 5.24 3.88
C ARG A 53 15.66 4.70 3.20
N SER A 54 15.72 3.46 2.77
CA SER A 54 14.55 2.75 2.24
C SER A 54 13.70 2.18 3.36
N LEU A 55 12.40 2.47 3.32
CA LEU A 55 11.39 1.92 4.23
C LEU A 55 10.28 1.28 3.42
N LEU A 56 9.84 0.09 3.85
CA LEU A 56 8.77 -0.62 3.19
C LEU A 56 7.42 -0.01 3.58
N VAL A 57 6.53 0.12 2.59
CA VAL A 57 5.16 0.59 2.78
C VAL A 57 4.22 -0.50 2.33
N TYR A 58 3.48 -1.06 3.28
CA TYR A 58 2.56 -2.17 3.05
C TYR A 58 1.11 -1.72 3.23
N ASP A 59 0.24 -2.26 2.37
CA ASP A 59 -1.20 -2.18 2.59
C ASP A 59 -1.64 -3.25 3.59
N ALA A 60 -2.70 -2.98 4.33
CA ALA A 60 -3.46 -3.96 5.07
C ALA A 60 -3.99 -5.05 4.13
N PHE A 61 -4.11 -6.28 4.65
CA PHE A 61 -4.68 -7.44 3.93
C PHE A 61 -6.21 -7.36 3.75
N LYS A 62 -6.68 -6.16 3.46
CA LYS A 62 -8.07 -5.84 3.20
C LYS A 62 -8.27 -5.83 1.69
N PHE A 63 -9.02 -6.80 1.16
CA PHE A 63 -9.30 -6.90 -0.27
C PHE A 63 -10.79 -6.72 -0.58
N GLY A 64 -11.07 -5.93 -1.61
CA GLY A 64 -12.41 -5.71 -2.13
C GLY A 64 -12.83 -6.79 -3.14
N ARG A 65 -14.09 -6.73 -3.56
CA ARG A 65 -14.71 -7.64 -4.53
C ARG A 65 -15.55 -6.84 -5.51
N ASP A 66 -15.92 -7.43 -6.65
CA ASP A 66 -16.71 -6.73 -7.68
C ASP A 66 -18.09 -6.26 -7.20
N ASN A 67 -18.58 -6.78 -6.08
CA ASN A 67 -19.88 -6.43 -5.51
C ASN A 67 -19.78 -5.55 -4.25
N THR A 68 -18.59 -5.12 -3.85
CA THR A 68 -18.42 -4.20 -2.71
C THR A 68 -18.43 -2.75 -3.19
N GLU A 69 -19.20 -1.88 -2.53
CA GLU A 69 -19.38 -0.48 -2.96
C GLU A 69 -18.06 0.28 -3.01
N ASP A 70 -17.41 0.58 -1.87
CA ASP A 70 -16.17 1.39 -1.89
C ASP A 70 -15.16 1.08 -0.78
N LYS A 71 -15.52 0.27 0.23
CA LYS A 71 -14.63 -0.09 1.34
C LYS A 71 -14.71 -1.56 1.67
N VAL A 72 -13.54 -2.15 1.75
CA VAL A 72 -13.27 -3.56 2.00
C VAL A 72 -14.11 -4.14 3.14
N THR A 73 -14.76 -5.26 2.85
CA THR A 73 -15.48 -6.10 3.82
C THR A 73 -14.72 -7.38 4.18
N TYR A 74 -13.69 -7.75 3.41
CA TYR A 74 -12.94 -8.98 3.61
C TYR A 74 -11.50 -8.72 4.09
N GLN A 75 -11.24 -9.12 5.32
CA GLN A 75 -9.90 -9.20 5.90
C GLN A 75 -9.33 -10.58 5.57
N ALA A 76 -8.22 -10.62 4.83
CA ALA A 76 -7.42 -11.81 4.62
C ALA A 76 -6.34 -11.95 5.70
N ASP A 77 -5.88 -13.18 5.86
CA ASP A 77 -4.75 -13.60 6.67
C ASP A 77 -3.83 -14.51 5.83
N PHE A 78 -2.83 -15.13 6.44
CA PHE A 78 -1.91 -16.03 5.74
C PHE A 78 -2.49 -17.42 5.41
N GLU A 79 -3.64 -17.77 5.99
CA GLU A 79 -4.34 -19.03 5.67
C GLU A 79 -5.30 -18.85 4.48
N THR A 80 -5.57 -17.60 4.12
CA THR A 80 -6.45 -17.24 3.02
C THR A 80 -5.85 -17.58 1.64
N ASP A 81 -6.59 -18.30 0.80
CA ASP A 81 -6.22 -18.60 -0.60
C ASP A 81 -6.46 -17.41 -1.56
N HIS A 82 -5.97 -16.22 -1.18
CA HIS A 82 -6.00 -15.04 -2.02
C HIS A 82 -4.68 -14.93 -2.81
N PRO A 83 -4.69 -14.67 -4.13
CA PRO A 83 -3.46 -14.64 -4.93
C PRO A 83 -2.38 -13.70 -4.38
N ALA A 84 -2.76 -12.50 -3.92
CA ALA A 84 -1.81 -11.55 -3.33
C ALA A 84 -1.18 -12.05 -2.02
N ILE A 85 -1.91 -12.84 -1.22
CA ILE A 85 -1.36 -13.50 -0.03
C ILE A 85 -0.43 -14.63 -0.45
N LYS A 86 -0.94 -15.56 -1.26
CA LYS A 86 -0.25 -16.79 -1.65
C LYS A 86 1.06 -16.55 -2.40
N TYR A 87 1.08 -15.57 -3.30
CA TYR A 87 2.21 -15.35 -4.22
C TYR A 87 3.10 -14.16 -3.84
N PHE A 88 2.72 -13.36 -2.84
CA PHE A 88 3.52 -12.19 -2.44
C PHE A 88 3.58 -11.98 -0.93
N PHE A 89 2.48 -11.59 -0.29
CA PHE A 89 2.54 -11.15 1.12
C PHE A 89 2.87 -12.28 2.11
N GLY A 90 2.37 -13.49 1.87
CA GLY A 90 2.69 -14.68 2.66
C GLY A 90 4.16 -15.05 2.54
N PRO A 91 4.70 -15.28 1.32
CA PRO A 91 6.13 -15.55 1.11
C PRO A 91 7.07 -14.44 1.61
N ALA A 92 6.64 -13.17 1.53
CA ALA A 92 7.40 -12.04 2.05
C ALA A 92 7.44 -11.97 3.60
N GLY A 93 6.68 -12.83 4.30
CA GLY A 93 6.71 -12.95 5.75
C GLY A 93 6.18 -11.74 6.52
N ASN A 94 5.40 -10.87 5.87
CA ASN A 94 4.96 -9.61 6.46
C ASN A 94 3.65 -9.76 7.25
N ASN A 95 3.71 -10.25 8.49
CA ASN A 95 2.53 -10.44 9.33
C ASN A 95 2.01 -9.08 9.87
N VAL A 96 1.07 -8.47 9.16
CA VAL A 96 0.50 -7.17 9.53
C VAL A 96 -0.53 -7.32 10.66
N VAL A 97 -0.30 -6.62 11.77
CA VAL A 97 -1.27 -6.53 12.86
C VAL A 97 -2.33 -5.50 12.48
N HIS A 98 -3.48 -5.97 12.02
CA HIS A 98 -4.57 -5.08 11.68
C HIS A 98 -5.26 -4.56 12.96
N ASN A 99 -5.01 -3.30 13.32
CA ASN A 99 -5.49 -2.68 14.57
C ASN A 99 -6.98 -2.23 14.55
N GLY A 100 -7.72 -2.49 13.47
CA GLY A 100 -9.13 -2.10 13.36
C GLY A 100 -9.38 -0.67 12.88
N HIS A 101 -8.46 0.26 13.12
CA HIS A 101 -8.79 1.69 13.14
C HIS A 101 -7.79 2.66 12.47
N GLY A 102 -6.60 2.23 12.00
CA GLY A 102 -5.75 3.14 11.24
C GLY A 102 -4.34 2.65 10.88
N ALA A 103 -3.67 3.46 10.07
CA ALA A 103 -2.28 3.25 9.70
C ALA A 103 -1.34 3.36 10.91
N TYR A 104 -0.23 2.62 10.91
CA TYR A 104 0.78 2.68 11.96
C TYR A 104 2.19 2.49 11.39
N ALA A 105 3.20 2.91 12.14
CA ALA A 105 4.61 2.79 11.77
C ALA A 105 5.39 2.10 12.91
N THR A 106 6.29 1.20 12.57
CA THR A 106 7.10 0.43 13.56
C THR A 106 8.51 1.01 13.75
N GLY A 107 8.88 2.02 12.96
CA GLY A 107 10.25 2.54 12.85
C GLY A 107 11.03 1.96 11.67
N ASP A 108 10.66 0.75 11.22
CA ASP A 108 11.30 0.07 10.08
C ASP A 108 10.36 -0.16 8.88
N ALA A 109 9.05 0.02 9.06
CA ALA A 109 8.05 -0.04 8.00
C ALA A 109 6.79 0.79 8.34
N PHE A 110 6.01 1.10 7.30
CA PHE A 110 4.68 1.71 7.39
C PHE A 110 3.59 0.71 6.95
N TYR A 111 2.44 0.78 7.63
CA TYR A 111 1.29 -0.09 7.40
C TYR A 111 0.02 0.75 7.26
N TYR A 112 -0.74 0.58 6.17
CA TYR A 112 -1.92 1.38 5.81
C TYR A 112 -3.23 0.60 5.75
#